data_AF-A0A3P6E591-F1
#
_entry.id   AF-A0A3P6E591-F1
#
_cell.length_a   1.000
_cell.length_b   1.000
_cell.length_c   1.000
_cell.angle_alpha   90.00
_cell.angle_beta   90.00
_cell.angle_gamma   90.00
#
_symmetry.space_group_name_H-M   'P 1'
#
loop_
_entity.id
_entity.type
_entity.pdbx_description
1 polymer ?
#
loop_
_entity_poly.entity_id
_entity_poly.type
_entity_poly.pdbx_seq_one_letter_code
_entity_poly.pdbx_strand_id
1 'polypeptide(L)'
;MGDVWTWIISFLILITLVGFIVYQLICLADLEFDYINPYDSASRINFVVLPEFFLQGFLCFFYLVTGHWFMALLGVPYLYYNFQLYSKRQHLVDVTEIFNLLDCEKKKRLFKLAYMILTLFLTIFCFFINNLVSLPFTRPDQIEILLAFKNEFPNFKCDFKKLPCSKQMTKSWTNKGAMSFDGVVFDSETGVVTELNLGGACLSGTLSANSSLFRFHHLRYLDLLTTTLTPSHSSSNLANSQT
;
A
#
# COMPACT_ATOMS: atom_id res chain seq x y z
N MET A 1 -5.76 0.27 -7.16
CA MET A 1 -6.53 0.19 -5.89
C MET A 1 -6.79 -1.23 -5.42
N GLY A 2 -6.96 -2.24 -6.30
CA GLY A 2 -7.24 -3.63 -5.91
C GLY A 2 -6.15 -4.31 -5.08
N ASP A 3 -4.87 -3.96 -5.30
CA ASP A 3 -3.76 -4.59 -4.57
C ASP A 3 -3.78 -4.28 -3.08
N VAL A 4 -4.04 -3.02 -2.70
CA VAL A 4 -4.11 -2.59 -1.29
C VAL A 4 -5.16 -3.41 -0.52
N TRP A 5 -6.34 -3.60 -1.09
CA TRP A 5 -7.40 -4.41 -0.48
C TRP A 5 -7.01 -5.87 -0.36
N THR A 6 -6.31 -6.42 -1.35
CA THR A 6 -5.79 -7.79 -1.33
C THR A 6 -4.84 -7.99 -0.15
N TRP A 7 -3.90 -7.07 0.05
CA TRP A 7 -2.96 -7.13 1.17
C TRP A 7 -3.65 -7.00 2.53
N ILE A 8 -4.63 -6.10 2.66
CA ILE A 8 -5.40 -5.90 3.91
C ILE A 8 -6.20 -7.16 4.26
N ILE A 9 -6.95 -7.71 3.30
CA ILE A 9 -7.75 -8.93 3.52
C ILE A 9 -6.84 -10.09 3.92
N SER A 10 -5.71 -10.26 3.22
CA SER A 10 -4.73 -11.30 3.52
C SER A 10 -4.14 -11.17 4.92
N PHE A 11 -3.84 -9.94 5.35
CA PHE A 11 -3.35 -9.65 6.70
C PHE A 11 -4.37 -10.05 7.79
N LEU A 12 -5.65 -9.74 7.60
CA LEU A 12 -6.71 -10.13 8.53
C LEU A 12 -6.86 -11.65 8.64
N ILE A 13 -6.79 -12.36 7.51
CA ILE A 13 -6.84 -13.83 7.49
C ILE A 13 -5.62 -14.43 8.20
N LEU A 14 -4.41 -13.91 7.94
CA LEU A 14 -3.18 -14.37 8.59
C LEU A 14 -3.20 -14.16 10.11
N ILE A 15 -3.70 -13.01 10.60
CA ILE A 15 -3.88 -12.78 12.04
C ILE A 15 -4.85 -13.80 12.64
N THR A 16 -5.95 -14.08 11.95
CA THR A 16 -6.94 -15.08 12.41
C THR A 16 -6.32 -16.47 12.50
N LEU A 17 -5.52 -16.87 11.50
CA LEU A 17 -4.78 -18.13 11.49
C LEU A 17 -3.75 -18.23 12.61
N VAL A 18 -3.01 -17.14 12.88
CA VAL A 18 -2.12 -17.05 14.05
C VAL A 18 -2.91 -17.24 15.34
N GLY A 19 -4.07 -16.58 15.47
CA GLY A 19 -4.95 -16.72 16.62
C GLY A 19 -5.42 -18.16 16.85
N PHE A 20 -5.79 -18.88 15.79
CA PHE A 20 -6.15 -20.30 15.89
C PHE A 20 -4.98 -21.18 16.38
N ILE A 21 -3.76 -20.98 15.86
CA ILE A 21 -2.59 -21.76 16.31
C ILE A 21 -2.23 -21.42 17.76
N VAL A 22 -2.27 -20.14 18.14
CA VAL A 22 -2.03 -19.71 19.52
C VAL A 22 -3.08 -20.29 20.46
N TYR A 23 -4.36 -20.30 20.08
CA TYR A 23 -5.42 -20.91 20.87
C TYR A 23 -5.18 -22.42 21.11
N GLN A 24 -4.74 -23.14 20.08
CA GLN A 24 -4.37 -24.56 20.22
C GLN A 24 -3.16 -24.76 21.14
N LEU A 25 -2.16 -23.88 21.05
CA LEU A 25 -0.99 -23.91 21.95
C LEU A 25 -1.38 -23.62 23.40
N ILE A 26 -2.31 -22.69 23.64
CA ILE A 26 -2.88 -22.44 24.97
C ILE A 26 -3.58 -23.68 25.50
N CYS A 27 -4.42 -24.35 24.69
CA CYS A 27 -5.10 -25.59 25.11
C CYS A 27 -4.11 -26.71 25.47
N LEU A 28 -2.98 -26.80 24.77
CA LEU A 28 -1.91 -27.77 25.10
C LEU A 28 -1.11 -27.35 26.33
N ALA A 29 -0.88 -26.05 26.54
CA ALA A 29 -0.21 -25.54 27.74
C ALA A 29 -1.10 -25.72 28.99
N ASP A 30 -2.39 -25.44 28.89
CA ASP A 30 -3.36 -25.68 29.96
C ASP A 30 -3.42 -27.17 30.34
N LEU A 31 -3.22 -28.05 29.36
CA LEU A 31 -3.12 -29.49 29.59
C LEU A 31 -1.79 -29.88 30.26
N GLU A 32 -0.67 -29.23 29.90
CA GLU A 32 0.66 -29.46 30.51
C GLU A 32 0.70 -29.09 32.00
N PHE A 33 -0.09 -28.09 32.41
CA PHE A 33 -0.19 -27.65 33.80
C PHE A 33 -1.37 -28.28 34.56
N ASP A 34 -1.99 -29.33 34.01
CA ASP A 34 -3.14 -30.03 34.59
C ASP A 34 -4.35 -29.11 34.89
N TYR A 35 -4.49 -27.98 34.20
CA TYR A 35 -5.63 -27.05 34.39
C TYR A 35 -6.92 -27.55 33.72
N ILE A 36 -6.81 -28.39 32.69
CA ILE A 36 -7.95 -28.88 31.91
C ILE A 36 -7.84 -30.39 31.65
N ASN A 37 -8.99 -31.06 31.55
CA ASN A 37 -9.07 -32.47 31.20
C ASN A 37 -8.56 -32.72 29.76
N PRO A 38 -7.78 -33.79 29.50
CA PRO A 38 -7.37 -34.19 28.15
C PRO A 38 -8.54 -34.32 27.16
N TYR A 39 -9.71 -34.79 27.61
CA TYR A 39 -10.90 -34.90 26.74
C TYR A 39 -11.38 -33.54 26.25
N ASP A 40 -11.47 -32.56 27.16
CA ASP A 40 -11.94 -31.21 26.84
C ASP A 40 -10.92 -30.47 25.97
N SER A 41 -9.61 -30.64 26.25
CA SER A 41 -8.54 -30.06 25.44
C SER A 41 -8.55 -30.62 24.01
N ALA A 42 -8.60 -31.94 23.85
CA ALA A 42 -8.66 -32.59 22.55
C ALA A 42 -9.89 -32.15 21.74
N SER A 43 -11.07 -32.08 22.36
CA SER A 43 -12.30 -31.62 21.69
C SER A 43 -12.18 -30.18 21.17
N ARG A 44 -11.68 -29.26 22.01
CA ARG A 44 -11.45 -27.85 21.63
C ARG A 44 -10.43 -27.71 20.52
N ILE A 45 -9.34 -28.47 20.57
CA ILE A 45 -8.31 -28.47 19.52
C ILE A 45 -8.87 -29.04 18.22
N ASN A 46 -9.63 -30.13 18.27
CA ASN A 46 -10.20 -30.77 17.08
C ASN A 46 -11.24 -29.88 16.38
N PHE A 47 -12.02 -29.12 17.15
CA PHE A 47 -12.90 -28.08 16.61
C PHE A 47 -12.12 -26.93 15.95
N VAL A 48 -10.96 -26.60 16.54
CA VAL A 48 -9.88 -25.71 16.07
C VAL A 48 -9.40 -25.92 14.62
N VAL A 49 -9.04 -27.18 14.39
CA VAL A 49 -8.11 -27.59 13.33
C VAL A 49 -8.73 -27.52 11.94
N LEU A 50 -10.01 -27.85 11.78
CA LEU A 50 -10.66 -27.82 10.46
C LEU A 50 -10.83 -26.38 9.92
N PRO A 51 -11.32 -25.40 10.72
CA PRO A 51 -11.31 -23.99 10.32
C PRO A 51 -9.92 -23.46 9.95
N GLU A 52 -8.85 -23.83 10.67
CA GLU A 52 -7.46 -23.49 10.32
C GLU A 52 -7.11 -23.97 8.90
N PHE A 53 -7.41 -25.24 8.58
CA PHE A 53 -7.06 -25.82 7.29
C PHE A 53 -7.84 -25.19 6.15
N PHE A 54 -9.13 -24.94 6.38
CA PHE A 54 -9.99 -24.28 5.41
C PHE A 54 -9.54 -22.84 5.14
N LEU A 55 -9.28 -22.04 6.19
CA LEU A 55 -8.81 -20.66 6.03
C LEU A 55 -7.46 -20.60 5.32
N GLN A 56 -6.55 -21.54 5.59
CA GLN A 56 -5.29 -21.61 4.87
C GLN A 56 -5.50 -21.91 3.38
N GLY A 57 -6.35 -22.90 3.07
CA GLY A 57 -6.67 -23.24 1.68
C GLY A 57 -7.31 -22.07 0.94
N PHE A 58 -8.23 -21.37 1.62
CA PHE A 58 -8.85 -20.15 1.12
C PHE A 58 -7.82 -19.04 0.85
N LEU A 59 -6.88 -18.81 1.78
CA LEU A 59 -5.81 -17.82 1.60
C LEU A 59 -4.91 -18.13 0.41
N CYS A 60 -4.50 -19.39 0.24
CA CYS A 60 -3.72 -19.82 -0.93
C CYS A 60 -4.49 -19.62 -2.24
N PHE A 61 -5.77 -19.99 -2.28
CA PHE A 61 -6.62 -19.77 -3.46
C PHE A 61 -6.82 -18.28 -3.75
N PHE A 62 -7.01 -17.46 -2.71
CA PHE A 62 -7.13 -16.01 -2.83
C PHE A 62 -5.88 -15.38 -3.45
N TYR A 63 -4.67 -15.81 -3.05
CA TYR A 63 -3.43 -15.36 -3.68
C TYR A 63 -3.29 -15.78 -5.14
N LEU A 64 -3.79 -16.97 -5.51
CA LEU A 64 -3.80 -17.41 -6.91
C LEU A 64 -4.74 -16.55 -7.78
N VAL A 65 -5.95 -16.26 -7.30
CA VAL A 65 -6.94 -15.45 -8.04
C VAL A 65 -6.47 -14.00 -8.19
N THR A 66 -5.79 -13.46 -7.19
CA THR A 66 -5.26 -12.08 -7.23
C THR A 66 -3.93 -11.95 -7.96
N GLY A 67 -3.34 -13.04 -8.46
CA GLY A 67 -2.08 -13.01 -9.23
C GLY A 67 -0.81 -12.87 -8.39
N HIS A 68 -0.88 -13.06 -7.07
CA HIS A 68 0.26 -12.96 -6.15
C HIS A 68 1.00 -14.30 -6.03
N TRP A 69 1.60 -14.76 -7.13
CA TRP A 69 2.22 -16.09 -7.27
C TRP A 69 3.30 -16.39 -6.24
N PHE A 70 4.12 -15.41 -5.88
CA PHE A 70 5.17 -15.57 -4.87
C PHE A 70 4.58 -15.96 -3.50
N MET A 71 3.51 -15.28 -3.09
CA MET A 71 2.82 -15.58 -1.83
C MET A 71 2.05 -16.89 -1.88
N ALA A 72 1.42 -17.19 -3.02
CA ALA A 72 0.79 -18.48 -3.23
C ALA A 72 1.81 -19.63 -3.06
N LEU A 73 2.98 -19.52 -3.70
CA LEU A 73 4.06 -20.50 -3.61
C LEU A 73 4.56 -20.66 -2.17
N LEU A 74 4.68 -19.56 -1.42
CA LEU A 74 5.02 -19.61 0.00
C LEU A 74 3.91 -20.26 0.84
N GLY A 75 2.64 -20.17 0.44
CA GLY A 75 1.54 -20.87 1.11
C GLY A 75 1.50 -22.39 0.86
N VAL A 76 2.06 -22.87 -0.27
CA VAL A 76 1.96 -24.28 -0.70
C VAL A 76 2.56 -25.28 0.29
N PRO A 77 3.78 -25.12 0.84
CA PRO A 77 4.35 -26.10 1.75
C PRO A 77 3.50 -26.36 2.99
N TYR A 78 2.95 -25.29 3.58
CA TYR A 78 2.10 -25.39 4.77
C TYR A 78 0.73 -25.97 4.44
N LEU A 79 0.13 -25.58 3.30
CA LEU A 79 -1.11 -26.18 2.81
C LEU A 79 -0.93 -27.68 2.52
N TYR A 80 0.16 -28.05 1.86
CA TYR A 80 0.51 -29.44 1.55
C TYR A 80 0.69 -30.27 2.81
N TYR A 81 1.40 -29.74 3.82
CA TYR A 81 1.54 -30.39 5.12
C TYR A 81 0.17 -30.67 5.77
N ASN A 82 -0.71 -29.66 5.81
CA ASN A 82 -2.06 -29.82 6.38
C ASN A 82 -2.91 -30.82 5.58
N PHE A 83 -2.84 -30.77 4.26
CA PHE A 83 -3.53 -31.72 3.38
C PHE A 83 -3.05 -33.16 3.61
N GLN A 84 -1.73 -33.36 3.74
CA GLN A 84 -1.16 -34.67 4.01
C GLN A 84 -1.61 -35.20 5.38
N LEU A 85 -1.69 -34.33 6.39
CA LEU A 85 -2.17 -34.67 7.72
C LEU A 85 -3.67 -35.05 7.71
N TYR A 86 -4.46 -34.32 6.92
CA TYR A 86 -5.88 -34.62 6.70
C TYR A 86 -6.07 -35.97 6.00
N SER A 87 -5.34 -36.22 4.91
CA SER A 87 -5.43 -37.47 4.14
C SER A 87 -5.02 -38.70 4.97
N LYS A 88 -4.05 -38.54 5.88
CA LYS A 88 -3.63 -39.62 6.80
C LYS A 88 -4.54 -39.77 8.02
N ARG A 89 -5.58 -38.93 8.17
CA ARG A 89 -6.46 -38.83 9.36
C ARG A 89 -5.73 -38.59 10.68
N GLN A 90 -4.54 -38.00 10.62
CA GLN A 90 -3.69 -37.66 11.77
C GLN A 90 -3.87 -36.20 12.22
N HIS A 91 -4.93 -35.54 11.77
CA HIS A 91 -5.21 -34.14 12.08
C HIS A 91 -5.96 -33.96 13.40
N LEU A 92 -6.61 -35.03 13.88
CA LEU A 92 -7.31 -35.05 15.17
C LEU A 92 -6.34 -35.52 16.26
N VAL A 93 -6.45 -34.90 17.42
CA VAL A 93 -5.73 -35.29 18.63
C VAL A 93 -6.50 -36.40 19.33
N ASP A 94 -5.81 -37.49 19.66
CA ASP A 94 -6.37 -38.60 20.43
C ASP A 94 -6.16 -38.38 21.93
N VAL A 95 -7.24 -38.54 22.71
CA VAL A 95 -7.27 -38.30 24.16
C VAL A 95 -6.35 -39.27 24.90
N THR A 96 -6.18 -40.51 24.41
CA THR A 96 -5.39 -41.53 25.10
C THR A 96 -3.88 -41.35 24.91
N GLU A 97 -3.45 -40.67 23.84
CA GLU A 97 -2.02 -40.49 23.51
C GLU A 97 -1.51 -39.06 23.72
N ILE A 98 -2.41 -38.11 24.02
CA ILE A 98 -2.11 -36.67 24.07
C ILE A 98 -0.94 -36.33 25.00
N PHE A 99 -0.83 -36.98 26.16
CA PHE A 99 0.28 -36.73 27.10
C PHE A 99 1.61 -37.31 26.61
N ASN A 100 1.58 -38.48 25.96
CA ASN A 100 2.80 -39.13 25.45
C ASN A 100 3.38 -38.37 24.24
N LEU A 101 2.53 -37.67 23.49
CA LEU A 101 2.90 -36.92 22.29
C LEU A 101 2.95 -35.41 22.49
N LEU A 102 2.72 -34.92 23.71
CA LEU A 102 2.51 -33.50 24.04
C LEU A 102 3.64 -32.61 23.52
N ASP A 103 4.89 -32.97 23.83
CA ASP A 103 6.08 -32.22 23.39
C ASP A 103 6.20 -32.19 21.86
N CYS A 104 5.87 -33.30 21.20
CA CYS A 104 5.91 -33.40 19.75
C CYS A 104 4.83 -32.53 19.09
N GLU A 105 3.60 -32.57 19.61
CA GLU A 105 2.49 -31.74 19.14
C GLU A 105 2.76 -30.24 19.34
N LYS A 106 3.23 -29.86 20.52
CA LYS A 106 3.58 -28.47 20.85
C LYS A 106 4.69 -27.97 19.91
N LYS A 107 5.74 -28.77 19.68
CA LYS A 107 6.83 -28.42 18.75
C LYS A 107 6.34 -28.29 17.30
N LYS A 108 5.46 -29.17 16.83
CA LYS A 108 4.82 -29.07 15.50
C LYS A 108 4.05 -27.75 15.36
N ARG A 109 3.21 -27.42 16.35
CA ARG A 109 2.40 -26.18 16.33
C ARG A 109 3.26 -24.92 16.49
N LEU A 110 4.36 -24.98 17.25
CA LEU A 110 5.34 -23.89 17.32
C LEU A 110 6.05 -23.66 15.98
N PHE A 111 6.43 -24.72 15.26
CA PHE A 111 7.01 -24.59 13.92
C PHE A 111 6.01 -23.99 12.92
N LYS A 112 4.74 -24.44 12.97
CA LYS A 112 3.65 -23.82 12.21
C LYS A 112 3.49 -22.34 12.54
N LEU A 113 3.52 -21.98 13.82
CA LEU A 113 3.41 -20.59 14.27
C LEU A 113 4.56 -19.74 13.73
N ALA A 114 5.81 -20.22 13.84
CA ALA A 114 6.97 -19.53 13.32
C ALA A 114 6.87 -19.29 11.79
N TYR A 115 6.41 -20.30 11.05
CA TYR A 115 6.16 -20.17 9.61
C TYR A 115 5.09 -19.12 9.28
N MET A 116 4.00 -19.08 10.06
CA MET A 116 2.94 -18.08 9.90
C MET A 116 3.40 -16.66 10.22
N ILE A 117 4.21 -16.48 11.28
CA ILE A 117 4.78 -15.18 11.63
C ILE A 117 5.72 -14.70 10.52
N LEU A 118 6.55 -15.58 9.96
CA LEU A 118 7.40 -15.25 8.82
C LEU A 118 6.58 -14.83 7.59
N THR A 119 5.50 -15.57 7.30
CA THR A 119 4.59 -15.26 6.19
C THR A 119 3.88 -13.91 6.41
N LEU A 120 3.46 -13.61 7.64
CA LEU A 120 2.88 -12.33 8.02
C LEU A 120 3.87 -11.18 7.80
N PHE A 121 5.12 -11.34 8.27
CA PHE A 121 6.17 -10.35 8.06
C PHE A 121 6.42 -10.09 6.58
N LEU A 122 6.52 -11.14 5.76
CA LEU A 122 6.69 -11.02 4.31
C LEU A 122 5.49 -10.34 3.64
N THR A 123 4.27 -10.58 4.13
CA THR A 123 3.05 -9.92 3.62
C THR A 123 3.08 -8.42 3.87
N ILE A 124 3.47 -8.01 5.09
CA ILE A 124 3.66 -6.61 5.43
C ILE A 124 4.79 -5.99 4.58
N PHE A 125 5.92 -6.68 4.45
CA PHE A 125 7.03 -6.21 3.64
C PHE A 125 6.63 -6.03 2.17
N CYS A 126 5.93 -7.00 1.57
CA CYS A 126 5.44 -6.90 0.20
C CYS A 126 4.41 -5.78 0.05
N PHE A 127 3.53 -5.56 1.03
CA PHE A 127 2.64 -4.40 1.04
C PHE A 127 3.44 -3.10 0.94
N PHE A 128 4.46 -2.90 1.79
CA PHE A 128 5.29 -1.70 1.74
C PHE A 128 6.03 -1.53 0.41
N ILE A 129 6.62 -2.61 -0.13
CA ILE A 129 7.32 -2.55 -1.42
C ILE A 129 6.37 -2.19 -2.55
N ASN A 130 5.18 -2.81 -2.62
CA ASN A 130 4.21 -2.48 -3.67
C ASN A 130 3.73 -1.03 -3.57
N ASN A 131 3.44 -0.55 -2.36
CA ASN A 131 3.07 0.86 -2.17
C ASN A 131 4.22 1.80 -2.53
N LEU A 132 5.47 1.44 -2.19
CA LEU A 132 6.65 2.25 -2.49
C LEU A 132 6.94 2.29 -4.00
N VAL A 133 6.82 1.16 -4.69
CA VAL A 133 7.01 1.06 -6.14
C VAL A 133 5.88 1.77 -6.89
N SER A 134 4.66 1.81 -6.33
CA SER A 134 3.54 2.55 -6.91
C SER A 134 3.65 4.07 -6.77
N LEU A 135 4.66 4.60 -6.07
CA LEU A 135 4.95 6.04 -6.16
C LEU A 135 5.41 6.36 -7.58
N PRO A 136 4.85 7.41 -8.21
CA PRO A 136 5.40 7.89 -9.46
C PRO A 136 6.86 8.30 -9.23
N PHE A 137 7.75 7.71 -10.02
CA PHE A 137 9.17 8.03 -10.00
C PHE A 137 9.34 9.50 -10.43
N THR A 138 9.58 10.41 -9.50
CA THR A 138 9.79 11.80 -9.87
C THR A 138 11.17 11.99 -10.46
N ARG A 139 11.24 12.36 -11.74
CA ARG A 139 12.52 12.69 -12.34
C ARG A 139 13.05 14.03 -11.80
N PRO A 140 14.36 14.13 -11.51
CA PRO A 140 14.94 15.34 -10.94
C PRO A 140 14.84 16.56 -11.86
N ASP A 141 14.85 16.38 -13.19
CA ASP A 141 14.65 17.45 -14.18
C ASP A 141 13.26 18.07 -14.06
N GLN A 142 12.21 17.25 -13.88
CA GLN A 142 10.84 17.72 -13.73
C GLN A 142 10.65 18.49 -12.42
N ILE A 143 11.27 18.01 -11.33
CA ILE A 143 11.29 18.69 -10.02
C ILE A 143 11.96 20.06 -10.15
N GLU A 144 13.09 20.14 -10.85
CA GLU A 144 13.80 21.41 -11.05
C GLU A 144 12.94 22.41 -11.81
N ILE A 145 12.22 21.97 -12.85
CA ILE A 145 11.27 22.82 -13.60
C ILE A 145 10.13 23.31 -12.69
N LEU A 146 9.54 22.43 -11.87
CA LEU A 146 8.47 22.82 -10.92
C LEU A 146 8.98 23.83 -9.86
N LEU A 147 10.19 23.64 -9.35
CA LEU A 147 10.80 24.56 -8.38
C LEU A 147 11.19 25.89 -9.02
N ALA A 148 11.71 25.88 -10.25
CA ALA A 148 11.96 27.09 -11.03
C ALA A 148 10.66 27.88 -11.24
N PHE A 149 9.58 27.19 -11.62
CA PHE A 149 8.26 27.79 -11.79
C PHE A 149 7.73 28.42 -10.50
N LYS A 150 7.88 27.72 -9.37
CA LYS A 150 7.54 28.26 -8.04
C LYS A 150 8.29 29.56 -7.73
N ASN A 151 9.55 29.67 -8.11
CA ASN A 151 10.38 30.85 -7.84
C ASN A 151 10.04 32.05 -8.75
N GLU A 152 9.36 31.85 -9.87
CA GLU A 152 8.88 32.95 -10.74
C GLU A 152 7.77 33.78 -10.09
N PHE A 153 7.05 33.21 -9.12
CA PHE A 153 5.92 33.85 -8.44
C PHE A 153 6.14 33.96 -6.91
N PRO A 154 7.00 34.88 -6.44
CA PRO A 154 7.32 35.00 -5.01
C PRO A 154 6.19 35.59 -4.15
N ASN A 155 5.23 36.31 -4.75
CA ASN A 155 4.18 37.03 -4.03
C ASN A 155 2.81 36.32 -4.08
N PHE A 156 2.61 35.37 -3.18
CA PHE A 156 1.28 34.77 -2.93
C PHE A 156 0.41 35.74 -2.14
N LYS A 157 -0.27 36.66 -2.83
CA LYS A 157 -1.21 37.59 -2.19
C LYS A 157 -2.64 37.18 -2.53
N CYS A 158 -3.26 36.44 -1.62
CA CYS A 158 -4.67 36.08 -1.69
C CYS A 158 -5.44 36.68 -0.55
N ASP A 159 -6.52 37.38 -0.90
CA ASP A 159 -7.48 37.85 0.09
C ASP A 159 -8.50 36.74 0.32
N PHE A 160 -8.27 35.89 1.33
CA PHE A 160 -9.12 34.73 1.65
C PHE A 160 -10.58 35.11 1.94
N LYS A 161 -10.86 36.39 2.21
CA LYS A 161 -12.21 36.94 2.35
C LYS A 161 -12.98 37.02 1.03
N LYS A 162 -12.28 37.09 -0.11
CA LYS A 162 -12.87 37.29 -1.44
C LYS A 162 -13.01 35.99 -2.25
N LEU A 163 -12.22 34.96 -1.92
CA LEU A 163 -12.29 33.64 -2.57
C LEU A 163 -12.25 32.50 -1.53
N PRO A 164 -13.41 31.95 -1.13
CA PRO A 164 -13.49 30.92 -0.08
C PRO A 164 -12.89 29.55 -0.48
N CYS A 165 -12.49 29.38 -1.75
CA CYS A 165 -11.91 28.14 -2.28
C CYS A 165 -10.38 28.21 -2.49
N SER A 166 -9.73 29.33 -2.18
CA SER A 166 -8.28 29.51 -2.38
C SER A 166 -7.44 28.74 -1.37
N LYS A 167 -6.40 28.05 -1.85
CA LYS A 167 -5.37 27.38 -1.03
C LYS A 167 -3.97 27.72 -1.54
N GLN A 168 -3.00 27.89 -0.64
CA GLN A 168 -1.59 28.06 -1.02
C GLN A 168 -0.97 26.69 -1.39
N MET A 169 -1.31 26.16 -2.57
CA MET A 169 -0.89 24.83 -3.03
C MET A 169 0.64 24.70 -3.13
N THR A 170 1.31 25.72 -3.67
CA THR A 170 2.78 25.78 -3.87
C THR A 170 3.62 25.82 -2.58
N LYS A 171 2.99 26.07 -1.41
CA LYS A 171 3.70 26.07 -0.12
C LYS A 171 4.21 24.67 0.25
N SER A 172 3.48 23.63 -0.15
CA SER A 172 3.82 22.23 0.10
C SER A 172 4.98 21.71 -0.77
N TRP A 173 5.23 22.37 -1.91
CA TRP A 173 6.19 21.92 -2.92
C TRP A 173 7.61 21.92 -2.37
N THR A 174 8.19 20.72 -2.29
CA THR A 174 9.56 20.48 -1.83
C THR A 174 10.22 19.40 -2.70
N ASN A 175 11.55 19.34 -2.71
CA ASN A 175 12.30 18.30 -3.42
C ASN A 175 12.17 16.88 -2.81
N LYS A 176 11.22 16.65 -1.90
CA LYS A 176 11.03 15.39 -1.16
C LYS A 176 10.21 14.32 -1.92
N GLY A 177 9.86 14.56 -3.19
CA GLY A 177 9.16 13.61 -4.07
C GLY A 177 7.75 14.07 -4.49
N ALA A 178 7.05 13.25 -5.29
CA ALA A 178 5.78 13.60 -5.93
C ALA A 178 4.69 14.08 -4.97
N MET A 179 4.62 13.48 -3.76
CA MET A 179 3.60 13.80 -2.76
C MET A 179 3.71 15.21 -2.18
N SER A 180 4.82 15.92 -2.42
CA SER A 180 4.98 17.30 -2.00
C SER A 180 4.33 18.28 -2.98
N PHE A 181 4.06 17.86 -4.21
CA PHE A 181 3.59 18.72 -5.29
C PHE A 181 2.06 18.67 -5.38
N ASP A 182 1.40 19.39 -4.47
CA ASP A 182 -0.07 19.52 -4.47
C ASP A 182 -0.53 20.16 -5.79
N GLY A 183 -1.55 19.56 -6.42
CA GLY A 183 -2.06 19.94 -7.74
C GLY A 183 -1.25 19.41 -8.94
N VAL A 184 -0.22 18.58 -8.74
CA VAL A 184 0.61 18.03 -9.83
C VAL A 184 0.40 16.53 -9.97
N VAL A 185 0.10 16.07 -11.19
CA VAL A 185 0.01 14.65 -11.53
C VAL A 185 1.21 14.25 -12.36
N PHE A 186 1.93 13.24 -11.87
CA PHE A 186 3.03 12.61 -12.58
C PHE A 186 2.53 11.34 -13.26
N ASP A 187 3.02 11.09 -14.46
CA ASP A 187 2.81 9.83 -15.17
C ASP A 187 3.42 8.66 -14.38
N SER A 188 2.64 7.60 -14.18
CA SER A 188 3.04 6.46 -13.35
C SER A 188 4.14 5.60 -13.97
N GLU A 189 4.34 5.66 -15.29
CA GLU A 189 5.33 4.85 -16.00
C GLU A 189 6.62 5.62 -16.26
N THR A 190 6.48 6.86 -16.72
CA THR A 190 7.62 7.68 -17.19
C THR A 190 8.10 8.68 -16.16
N GLY A 191 7.26 9.05 -15.18
CA GLY A 191 7.60 10.03 -14.16
C GLY A 191 7.57 11.49 -14.62
N VAL A 192 7.01 11.77 -15.80
CA VAL A 192 6.88 13.13 -16.36
C VAL A 192 5.62 13.81 -15.85
N VAL A 193 5.61 15.14 -15.77
CA VAL A 193 4.42 15.90 -15.38
C VAL A 193 3.43 15.92 -16.55
N THR A 194 2.22 15.41 -16.31
CA THR A 194 1.16 15.32 -17.32
C THR A 194 0.01 16.29 -17.04
N GLU A 195 -0.29 16.54 -15.76
CA GLU A 195 -1.32 17.47 -15.36
C GLU A 195 -0.81 18.42 -14.28
N LEU A 196 -1.11 19.71 -14.46
CA LEU A 196 -0.77 20.77 -13.52
C LEU A 196 -2.03 21.59 -13.23
N ASN A 197 -2.62 21.36 -12.06
CA ASN A 197 -3.78 22.09 -11.58
C ASN A 197 -3.35 23.13 -10.54
N LEU A 198 -3.37 24.39 -10.95
CA LEU A 198 -3.09 25.57 -10.12
C LEU A 198 -4.38 26.38 -9.88
N GLY A 199 -5.53 25.75 -10.07
CA GLY A 199 -6.84 26.35 -9.80
C GLY A 199 -6.94 26.81 -8.35
N GLY A 200 -7.08 28.12 -8.12
CA GLY A 200 -7.15 28.69 -6.77
C GLY A 200 -5.82 28.78 -6.02
N ALA A 201 -4.69 28.52 -6.70
CA ALA A 201 -3.33 28.52 -6.13
C ALA A 201 -2.77 29.91 -5.78
N CYS A 202 -3.55 30.99 -5.94
CA CYS A 202 -3.19 32.33 -5.48
C CYS A 202 -1.91 32.92 -6.11
N LEU A 203 -1.66 32.55 -7.37
CA LEU A 203 -0.53 33.07 -8.13
C LEU A 203 -0.85 34.49 -8.60
N SER A 204 0.05 35.44 -8.28
CA SER A 204 -0.02 36.83 -8.72
C SER A 204 1.29 37.22 -9.39
N GLY A 205 1.21 37.70 -10.62
CA GLY A 205 2.38 38.02 -11.42
C GLY A 205 2.07 38.03 -12.92
N THR A 206 3.13 38.13 -13.73
CA THR A 206 3.03 38.08 -15.19
C THR A 206 3.58 36.74 -15.68
N LEU A 207 2.80 35.99 -16.46
CA LEU A 207 3.30 34.79 -17.10
C LEU A 207 4.15 35.21 -18.32
N SER A 208 5.47 35.15 -18.16
CA SER A 208 6.41 35.44 -19.26
C SER A 208 6.40 34.30 -20.28
N ALA A 209 6.60 34.62 -21.56
CA ALA A 209 6.81 33.63 -22.62
C ALA A 209 8.04 32.73 -22.36
N ASN A 210 8.99 33.18 -21.54
CA ASN A 210 10.17 32.43 -21.12
C ASN A 210 9.97 31.66 -19.80
N SER A 211 8.72 31.47 -19.36
CA SER A 211 8.42 30.74 -18.13
C SER A 211 8.91 29.29 -18.23
N SER A 212 9.42 28.77 -17.12
CA SER A 212 9.77 27.36 -16.95
C SER A 212 8.58 26.42 -17.18
N LEU A 213 7.33 26.89 -17.09
CA LEU A 213 6.13 26.13 -17.43
C LEU A 213 6.16 25.57 -18.85
N PHE A 214 6.72 26.30 -19.81
CA PHE A 214 6.79 25.86 -21.21
C PHE A 214 7.86 24.78 -21.45
N ARG A 215 8.69 24.46 -20.45
CA ARG A 215 9.66 23.36 -20.51
C ARG A 215 8.99 21.98 -20.33
N PHE A 216 7.72 21.92 -19.90
CA PHE A 216 6.98 20.67 -19.82
C PHE A 216 6.46 20.24 -21.20
N HIS A 217 7.24 19.41 -21.90
CA HIS A 217 6.88 18.91 -23.24
C HIS A 217 5.72 17.89 -23.23
N HIS A 218 5.42 17.28 -22.08
CA HIS A 218 4.40 16.23 -21.94
C HIS A 218 3.15 16.68 -21.17
N LEU A 219 3.04 17.99 -20.88
CA LEU A 219 1.88 18.54 -20.19
C LEU A 219 0.65 18.46 -21.09
N ARG A 220 -0.39 17.75 -20.63
CA ARG A 220 -1.65 17.56 -21.34
C ARG A 220 -2.76 18.43 -20.79
N TYR A 221 -2.74 18.68 -19.49
CA TYR A 221 -3.74 19.47 -18.80
C TYR A 221 -3.08 20.55 -17.94
N LEU A 222 -3.50 21.80 -18.16
CA LEU A 222 -3.05 22.95 -17.38
C LEU A 222 -4.28 23.74 -16.95
N ASP A 223 -4.49 23.82 -15.64
CA ASP A 223 -5.53 24.65 -15.06
C ASP A 223 -4.93 25.83 -14.30
N LEU A 224 -5.28 27.04 -14.72
CA LEU A 224 -4.88 28.31 -14.12
C LEU A 224 -6.08 29.11 -13.59
N LEU A 225 -7.27 28.49 -13.49
CA LEU A 225 -8.51 29.16 -13.11
C LEU A 225 -8.33 29.87 -11.76
N THR A 226 -8.78 31.13 -11.68
CA THR A 226 -8.69 32.01 -10.49
C THR A 226 -7.28 32.45 -10.06
N THR A 227 -6.27 32.31 -10.92
CA THR A 227 -4.98 33.00 -10.76
C THR A 227 -5.06 34.43 -11.29
N THR A 228 -4.44 35.40 -10.63
CA THR A 228 -4.35 36.80 -11.11
C THR A 228 -3.11 36.96 -11.98
N LEU A 229 -3.11 36.32 -13.14
CA LEU A 229 -2.02 36.40 -14.11
C LEU A 229 -2.31 37.51 -15.13
N THR A 230 -1.43 38.50 -15.21
CA THR A 230 -1.46 39.47 -16.32
C THR A 230 -0.60 38.93 -17.47
N PRO A 231 -1.06 38.92 -18.73
CA PRO A 231 -0.21 38.55 -19.85
C PRO A 231 0.90 39.59 -20.02
N SER A 232 2.15 39.14 -20.28
CA SER A 232 3.20 40.08 -20.70
C SER A 232 2.81 40.61 -22.08
N HIS A 233 2.46 41.90 -22.16
CA HIS A 233 2.37 42.58 -23.45
C HIS A 233 3.74 42.50 -24.12
N SER A 234 3.90 41.60 -25.09
CA SER A 234 4.85 41.87 -26.17
C SER A 234 4.28 43.07 -26.91
N SER A 235 4.94 44.20 -26.74
CA SER A 235 4.71 45.39 -27.53
C SER A 235 4.68 45.02 -29.00
N SER A 236 3.51 45.14 -29.60
CA SER A 236 3.29 45.11 -31.03
C SER A 236 4.06 46.27 -31.67
N ASN A 237 5.29 46.00 -32.09
CA ASN A 237 5.96 46.78 -33.13
C ASN A 237 6.00 45.93 -34.39
N LEU A 238 4.85 45.83 -35.06
CA LEU A 238 4.79 45.62 -36.50
C LEU A 238 3.87 46.70 -37.10
N ALA A 239 4.35 47.94 -37.00
CA ALA A 239 3.99 48.94 -37.99
C ALA A 239 5.00 48.79 -39.15
N ASN A 240 4.46 48.70 -40.36
CA ASN A 240 5.10 48.83 -41.68
C ASN A 240 5.74 47.58 -42.30
N SER A 241 4.97 46.90 -43.14
CA SER A 241 5.30 46.82 -44.58
C SER A 241 4.09 46.32 -45.39
N GLN A 242 3.50 47.27 -46.14
CA GLN A 242 2.89 47.17 -47.48
C GLN A 242 2.38 45.80 -47.96
N THR A 243 1.09 45.72 -48.30
CA THR A 243 0.56 46.02 -49.64
C THR A 243 -0.91 46.40 -49.55
#